data_AF-A0A849MJ06-F1
#
_entry.id   AF-A0A849MJ06-F1
#
_cell.length_a   1.000
_cell.length_b   1.000
_cell.length_c   1.000
_cell.angle_alpha   90.00
_cell.angle_beta   90.00
_cell.angle_gamma   90.00
#
_symmetry.space_group_name_H-M   'P 1'
#
loop_
_entity.id
_entity.type
_entity.pdbx_description
1 polymer ?
#
loop_
_entity_poly.entity_id
_entity_poly.type
_entity_poly.pdbx_seq_one_letter_code
_entity_poly.pdbx_strand_id
1 'polypeptide(L)'
;MLAFKKILQRDKVNIKLFILLIAFITACSVSADPKQKLVDEYMEAMKINNTLKSFSSSYTLEAKRLYKDLPESFWTNDEYKKLIFDYEKALWEGWRAAYHKYLTEEELKELLQFLQTDLGKKFLRMQVEMEPIFTKVASNSAAILNDEFTLLIKSYGY
;
A
#
# COMPACT_ATOMS: atom_id res chain seq x y z
N MET A 1 -14.37 -53.38 39.10
CA MET A 1 -15.19 -52.30 38.48
C MET A 1 -15.07 -50.94 39.17
N LEU A 2 -14.07 -50.69 40.05
CA LEU A 2 -13.84 -49.39 40.71
C LEU A 2 -12.66 -48.60 40.13
N ALA A 3 -11.74 -49.25 39.41
CA ALA A 3 -10.60 -48.59 38.78
C ALA A 3 -10.97 -47.80 37.50
N PHE A 4 -11.95 -48.28 36.72
CA PHE A 4 -12.39 -47.61 35.48
C PHE A 4 -13.20 -46.32 35.72
N LYS A 5 -13.88 -46.22 36.87
CA LYS A 5 -14.68 -45.02 37.22
C LYS A 5 -13.81 -43.83 37.63
N LYS A 6 -12.59 -44.09 38.12
CA LYS A 6 -11.63 -43.07 38.58
C LYS A 6 -10.85 -42.42 37.43
N ILE A 7 -10.64 -43.14 36.33
CA ILE A 7 -9.96 -42.62 35.13
C ILE A 7 -10.88 -41.63 34.40
N LEU A 8 -12.16 -41.99 34.20
CA LEU A 8 -13.15 -41.13 33.55
C LEU A 8 -13.59 -39.88 34.34
N GLN A 9 -13.28 -39.79 35.64
CA GLN A 9 -13.51 -38.58 36.45
C GLN A 9 -12.33 -37.60 36.44
N ARG A 10 -11.10 -38.08 36.17
CA ARG A 10 -9.91 -37.23 36.05
C ARG A 10 -9.86 -36.49 34.71
N ASP A 11 -10.47 -37.07 33.68
CA ASP A 11 -10.45 -36.53 32.31
C ASP A 11 -11.54 -35.47 32.04
N LYS A 12 -12.64 -35.46 32.81
CA LYS A 12 -13.71 -34.45 32.64
C LYS A 12 -13.29 -33.03 33.05
N VAL A 13 -12.38 -32.92 34.03
CA VAL A 13 -11.82 -31.62 34.45
C VAL A 13 -10.85 -31.11 33.39
N ASN A 14 -10.02 -31.99 32.82
CA ASN A 14 -9.07 -31.64 31.76
C ASN A 14 -9.79 -31.23 30.45
N ILE A 15 -10.85 -31.92 30.04
CA ILE A 15 -11.59 -31.57 28.81
C ILE A 15 -12.29 -30.20 28.97
N LYS A 16 -12.92 -29.93 30.12
CA LYS A 16 -13.52 -28.60 30.37
C LYS A 16 -12.47 -27.51 30.43
N LEU A 17 -11.32 -27.75 31.08
CA LEU A 17 -10.20 -26.81 31.14
C LEU A 17 -9.60 -26.55 29.75
N PHE A 18 -9.51 -27.59 28.91
CA PHE A 18 -9.00 -27.51 27.55
C PHE A 18 -9.96 -26.79 26.60
N ILE A 19 -11.27 -27.03 26.71
CA ILE A 19 -12.30 -26.28 25.98
C ILE A 19 -12.32 -24.82 26.42
N LEU A 20 -12.14 -24.54 27.72
CA LEU A 20 -12.06 -23.17 28.24
C LEU A 20 -10.77 -22.49 27.78
N LEU A 21 -9.65 -23.22 27.66
CA LEU A 21 -8.40 -22.72 27.08
C LEU A 21 -8.55 -22.39 25.59
N ILE A 22 -9.18 -23.26 24.81
CA ILE A 22 -9.44 -23.02 23.38
C ILE A 22 -10.38 -21.81 23.21
N ALA A 23 -11.42 -21.69 24.04
CA ALA A 23 -12.32 -20.53 24.05
C ALA A 23 -11.59 -19.23 24.43
N PHE A 24 -10.61 -19.30 25.34
CA PHE A 24 -9.78 -18.15 25.75
C PHE A 24 -8.78 -17.75 24.65
N ILE A 25 -8.21 -18.72 23.93
CA ILE A 25 -7.29 -18.47 22.80
C ILE A 25 -8.04 -17.90 21.59
N THR A 26 -9.31 -18.30 21.36
CA THR A 26 -10.18 -17.68 20.34
C THR A 26 -10.72 -16.31 20.75
N ALA A 27 -10.71 -15.97 22.04
CA ALA A 27 -11.08 -14.64 22.53
C ALA A 27 -9.93 -13.63 22.45
N CYS A 28 -8.68 -14.09 22.28
CA CYS A 28 -7.59 -13.31 21.67
C CYS A 28 -7.72 -13.33 20.14
N SER A 29 -8.93 -13.13 19.63
CA SER A 29 -9.14 -12.68 18.27
C SER A 29 -8.29 -11.42 18.09
N VAL A 30 -7.32 -11.50 17.18
CA VAL A 30 -6.55 -10.39 16.60
C VAL A 30 -7.35 -9.10 16.77
N SER A 31 -7.05 -8.31 17.79
CA SER A 31 -7.68 -7.00 17.92
C SER A 31 -7.15 -6.23 16.73
N ALA A 32 -7.96 -6.07 15.68
CA ALA A 32 -7.62 -5.23 14.55
C ALA A 32 -7.15 -3.90 15.12
N ASP A 33 -5.88 -3.56 14.88
CA ASP A 33 -5.26 -2.35 15.40
C ASP A 33 -6.14 -1.15 15.00
N PRO A 34 -6.83 -0.49 15.96
CA PRO A 34 -7.79 0.57 15.64
C PRO A 34 -7.15 1.71 14.84
N LYS A 35 -5.87 1.98 15.10
CA LYS A 35 -5.09 2.97 14.36
C LYS A 35 -4.84 2.54 12.93
N GLN A 36 -4.56 1.26 12.71
CA GLN A 36 -4.36 0.73 11.37
C GLN A 36 -5.61 0.90 10.49
N LYS A 37 -6.80 0.72 11.07
CA LYS A 37 -8.06 0.98 10.36
C LYS A 37 -8.18 2.45 9.93
N LEU A 38 -7.82 3.39 10.81
CA LEU A 38 -7.83 4.83 10.50
C LEU A 38 -6.83 5.19 9.40
N VAL A 39 -5.65 4.55 9.38
CA VAL A 39 -4.68 4.71 8.29
C VAL A 39 -5.27 4.25 6.96
N ASP A 40 -5.89 3.06 6.96
CA ASP A 40 -6.47 2.48 5.73
C ASP A 40 -7.60 3.38 5.21
N GLU A 41 -8.49 3.86 6.08
CA GLU A 41 -9.54 4.83 5.74
C GLU A 41 -8.96 6.14 5.19
N TYR A 42 -7.89 6.67 5.79
CA TYR A 42 -7.24 7.89 5.33
C TYR A 42 -6.61 7.72 3.95
N MET A 43 -5.89 6.61 3.71
CA MET A 43 -5.29 6.31 2.42
C MET A 43 -6.35 6.13 1.32
N GLU A 44 -7.48 5.51 1.63
CA GLU A 44 -8.63 5.39 0.73
C GLU A 44 -9.26 6.75 0.41
N ALA A 45 -9.48 7.60 1.43
CA ALA A 45 -10.05 8.93 1.27
C ALA A 45 -9.17 9.85 0.40
N MET A 46 -7.85 9.73 0.56
CA MET A 46 -6.85 10.42 -0.25
C MET A 46 -6.68 9.82 -1.66
N LYS A 47 -7.38 8.72 -1.97
CA LYS A 47 -7.31 8.00 -3.25
C LYS A 47 -5.88 7.61 -3.65
N ILE A 48 -5.08 7.19 -2.68
CA ILE A 48 -3.67 6.79 -2.87
C ILE A 48 -3.49 5.78 -4.02
N ASN A 49 -4.44 4.87 -4.22
CA ASN A 49 -4.42 3.91 -5.33
C ASN A 49 -4.36 4.58 -6.72
N ASN A 50 -4.96 5.76 -6.89
CA ASN A 50 -4.89 6.48 -8.16
C ASN A 50 -3.48 7.02 -8.39
N THR A 51 -2.83 7.54 -7.35
CA THR A 51 -1.44 8.01 -7.42
C THR A 51 -0.48 6.87 -7.72
N LEU A 52 -0.67 5.71 -7.09
CA LEU A 52 0.15 4.52 -7.37
C LEU A 52 0.03 4.09 -8.85
N LYS A 53 -1.18 4.09 -9.41
CA LYS A 53 -1.42 3.80 -10.83
C LYS A 53 -0.79 4.83 -11.76
N SER A 54 -0.81 6.11 -11.39
CA SER A 54 -0.14 7.17 -12.14
C SER A 54 1.38 6.94 -12.15
N PHE A 55 1.96 6.61 -11.00
CA PHE A 55 3.39 6.32 -10.89
C PHE A 55 3.81 5.09 -11.69
N SER A 56 3.07 3.99 -11.61
CA SER A 56 3.36 2.79 -12.39
C SER A 56 3.23 3.04 -13.90
N SER A 57 2.23 3.82 -14.32
CA SER A 57 2.06 4.23 -15.71
C SER A 57 3.24 5.09 -16.19
N SER A 58 3.65 6.09 -15.42
CA SER A 58 4.82 6.93 -15.72
C SER A 58 6.11 6.13 -15.78
N TYR A 59 6.31 5.19 -14.85
CA TYR A 59 7.45 4.28 -14.86
C TYR A 59 7.47 3.41 -16.12
N THR A 60 6.32 2.87 -16.51
CA THR A 60 6.18 2.07 -17.74
C THR A 60 6.51 2.90 -18.98
N LEU A 61 6.01 4.14 -19.06
CA LEU A 61 6.31 5.04 -20.17
C LEU A 61 7.80 5.36 -20.27
N GLU A 62 8.45 5.61 -19.14
CA GLU A 62 9.88 5.88 -19.09
C GLU A 62 10.72 4.65 -19.43
N ALA A 63 10.33 3.47 -18.94
CA ALA A 63 10.96 2.21 -19.31
C ALA A 63 10.84 1.95 -20.82
N LYS A 64 9.68 2.21 -21.44
CA LYS A 64 9.52 2.15 -22.91
C LYS A 64 10.44 3.11 -23.66
N ARG A 65 10.63 4.32 -23.11
CA ARG A 65 11.53 5.33 -23.70
C ARG A 65 12.99 4.88 -23.67
N LEU A 66 13.41 4.24 -22.59
CA LEU A 66 14.78 3.76 -22.38
C LEU A 66 15.07 2.45 -23.12
N TYR A 67 14.13 1.50 -23.10
CA TYR A 67 14.30 0.14 -23.65
C TYR A 67 13.51 -0.05 -24.95
N LYS A 68 13.88 0.72 -25.98
CA LYS A 68 13.17 0.77 -27.28
C LYS A 68 13.17 -0.55 -28.06
N ASP A 69 14.14 -1.42 -27.78
CA ASP A 69 14.30 -2.70 -28.49
C ASP A 69 13.40 -3.81 -27.93
N LEU A 70 12.72 -3.57 -26.79
CA LEU A 70 11.79 -4.54 -26.23
C LEU A 70 10.47 -4.55 -27.03
N PRO A 71 9.93 -5.73 -27.38
CA PRO A 71 8.69 -5.82 -28.14
C PRO A 71 7.49 -5.38 -27.29
N GLU A 72 6.41 -4.93 -27.94
CA GLU A 72 5.23 -4.44 -27.22
C GLU A 72 4.53 -5.52 -26.37
N SER A 73 4.74 -6.79 -26.73
CA SER A 73 4.30 -7.94 -25.96
C SER A 73 4.97 -8.06 -24.59
N PHE A 74 6.17 -7.50 -24.40
CA PHE A 74 6.86 -7.48 -23.11
C PHE A 74 6.05 -6.70 -22.06
N TRP A 75 5.57 -5.50 -22.42
CA TRP A 75 4.86 -4.61 -21.50
C TRP A 75 3.46 -5.09 -21.12
N THR A 76 2.95 -6.09 -21.84
CA THR A 76 1.60 -6.64 -21.63
C THR A 76 1.61 -8.08 -21.14
N ASN A 77 2.80 -8.70 -20.99
CA ASN A 77 2.93 -10.04 -20.45
C ASN A 77 2.64 -10.09 -18.94
N ASP A 78 2.39 -11.29 -18.43
CA ASP A 78 1.99 -11.47 -17.03
C ASP A 78 3.13 -11.20 -16.06
N GLU A 79 4.39 -11.43 -16.46
CA GLU A 79 5.56 -11.16 -15.63
C GLU A 79 5.73 -9.67 -15.35
N TYR A 80 5.62 -8.82 -16.38
CA TYR A 80 5.70 -7.38 -16.26
C TYR A 80 4.51 -6.81 -15.48
N LYS A 81 3.29 -7.28 -15.76
CA LYS A 81 2.11 -6.91 -14.97
C LYS A 81 2.28 -7.26 -13.50
N LYS A 82 2.83 -8.45 -13.20
CA LYS A 82 3.11 -8.86 -11.81
C LYS A 82 4.17 -7.96 -11.18
N LEU A 83 5.24 -7.62 -11.89
CA LEU A 83 6.26 -6.71 -11.40
C LEU A 83 5.67 -5.34 -11.01
N ILE A 84 4.83 -4.77 -11.88
CA ILE A 84 4.15 -3.51 -11.62
C ILE A 84 3.19 -3.62 -10.42
N PHE A 85 2.42 -4.70 -10.33
CA PHE A 85 1.54 -4.95 -9.19
C PHE A 85 2.30 -5.08 -7.87
N ASP A 86 3.41 -5.83 -7.85
CA ASP A 86 4.25 -5.99 -6.66
C ASP A 86 4.87 -4.65 -6.23
N TYR A 87 5.26 -3.81 -7.20
CA TYR A 87 5.76 -2.46 -6.95
C TYR A 87 4.68 -1.56 -6.31
N GLU A 88 3.47 -1.52 -6.87
CA GLU A 88 2.34 -0.77 -6.31
C GLU A 88 2.02 -1.23 -4.88
N LYS A 89 2.00 -2.55 -4.65
CA LYS A 89 1.77 -3.13 -3.32
C LYS A 89 2.86 -2.74 -2.32
N ALA A 90 4.13 -2.77 -2.72
CA ALA A 90 5.24 -2.38 -1.85
C ALA A 90 5.16 -0.90 -1.45
N LEU A 91 4.79 -0.01 -2.38
CA LEU A 91 4.56 1.40 -2.09
C LEU A 91 3.36 1.60 -1.15
N TRP A 92 2.25 0.90 -1.39
CA TRP A 92 1.08 0.94 -0.52
C TRP A 92 1.46 0.58 0.92
N GLU A 93 2.09 -0.57 1.13
CA GLU A 93 2.50 -1.02 2.47
C GLU A 93 3.53 -0.08 3.10
N GLY A 94 4.45 0.48 2.31
CA GLY A 94 5.42 1.47 2.77
C GLY A 94 4.77 2.75 3.29
N TRP A 95 3.79 3.30 2.55
CA TRP A 95 3.04 4.49 2.97
C TRP A 95 2.13 4.20 4.16
N ARG A 96 1.47 3.05 4.15
CA ARG A 96 0.67 2.56 5.27
C ARG A 96 1.48 2.47 6.55
N ALA A 97 2.68 1.88 6.50
CA ALA A 97 3.59 1.81 7.63
C ALA A 97 4.09 3.19 8.06
N ALA A 98 4.35 4.10 7.12
CA ALA A 98 4.77 5.46 7.44
C ALA A 98 3.67 6.25 8.16
N TYR A 99 2.44 6.23 7.67
CA TYR A 99 1.31 6.88 8.33
C TYR A 99 1.04 6.27 9.71
N HIS A 100 1.08 4.94 9.83
CA HIS A 100 0.95 4.29 11.13
C HIS A 100 2.07 4.71 12.09
N LYS A 101 3.31 4.83 11.63
CA LYS A 101 4.44 5.22 12.48
C LYS A 101 4.40 6.67 12.92
N TYR A 102 4.04 7.59 12.02
CA TYR A 102 4.27 9.02 12.21
C TYR A 102 3.03 9.84 12.52
N LEU A 103 1.81 9.33 12.26
CA LEU A 103 0.58 9.99 12.67
C LEU A 103 0.01 9.34 13.92
N THR A 104 -0.58 10.12 14.80
CA THR A 104 -1.38 9.65 15.93
C THR A 104 -2.80 9.31 15.49
N GLU A 105 -3.55 8.59 16.33
CA GLU A 105 -4.97 8.34 16.06
C GLU A 105 -5.79 9.63 15.97
N GLU A 106 -5.46 10.63 16.77
CA GLU A 106 -6.19 11.90 16.77
C GLU A 106 -5.91 12.69 15.50
N GLU A 107 -4.65 12.79 15.07
CA GLU A 107 -4.30 13.41 13.79
C GLU A 107 -4.99 12.73 12.60
N LEU A 108 -5.08 11.39 12.60
CA LEU A 108 -5.81 10.66 11.57
C LEU A 108 -7.30 11.00 11.57
N LYS A 109 -7.94 11.10 12.75
CA LYS A 109 -9.35 11.50 12.86
C LYS A 109 -9.57 12.94 12.41
N GLU A 110 -8.71 13.86 12.81
CA GLU A 110 -8.76 15.27 12.40
C GLU A 110 -8.61 15.41 10.88
N LEU A 111 -7.66 14.68 10.28
CA LEU A 111 -7.48 14.65 8.83
C LEU A 111 -8.72 14.09 8.13
N LEU A 112 -9.25 12.95 8.59
CA LEU A 112 -10.47 12.36 8.04
C LEU A 112 -11.66 13.32 8.15
N GLN A 113 -11.81 14.01 9.28
CA GLN A 113 -12.85 15.00 9.49
C GLN A 113 -12.67 16.21 8.58
N PHE A 114 -11.44 16.71 8.42
CA PHE A 114 -11.12 17.79 7.49
C PHE A 114 -11.53 17.42 6.07
N LEU A 115 -11.24 16.21 5.60
CA LEU A 115 -11.61 15.73 4.26
C LEU A 115 -13.13 15.71 4.03
N GLN A 116 -13.96 15.72 5.07
CA GLN A 116 -15.42 15.82 4.95
C GLN A 116 -15.93 17.27 4.76
N THR A 117 -15.11 18.28 5.10
CA THR A 117 -15.46 19.70 4.93
C THR A 117 -15.48 20.11 3.45
N ASP A 118 -16.10 21.25 3.13
CA ASP A 118 -16.08 21.78 1.75
C ASP A 118 -14.66 22.11 1.28
N LEU A 119 -13.82 22.61 2.18
CA LEU A 119 -12.41 22.88 1.89
C LEU A 119 -11.63 21.58 1.66
N GLY A 120 -11.82 20.56 2.50
CA GLY A 120 -11.20 19.24 2.32
C GLY A 120 -11.62 18.56 1.03
N LYS A 121 -12.91 18.61 0.68
CA LYS A 121 -13.43 18.12 -0.61
C LYS A 121 -12.84 18.90 -1.79
N LYS A 122 -12.69 20.22 -1.67
CA LYS A 122 -12.03 21.05 -2.68
C LYS A 122 -10.55 20.67 -2.82
N PHE A 123 -9.86 20.47 -1.71
CA PHE A 123 -8.47 20.01 -1.69
C PHE A 123 -8.31 18.66 -2.40
N LEU A 124 -9.16 17.67 -2.12
CA LEU A 124 -9.13 16.37 -2.81
C LEU A 124 -9.38 16.50 -4.32
N ARG A 125 -10.32 17.36 -4.74
CA ARG A 125 -10.54 17.62 -6.18
C ARG A 125 -9.32 18.26 -6.83
N MET A 126 -8.76 19.28 -6.18
CA MET A 126 -7.55 19.95 -6.68
C MET A 126 -6.38 18.97 -6.79
N GLN A 127 -6.20 18.07 -5.83
CA GLN A 127 -5.16 17.04 -5.91
C GLN A 127 -5.31 16.18 -7.17
N VAL A 128 -6.53 15.68 -7.45
CA VAL A 128 -6.82 14.87 -8.64
C VAL A 128 -6.63 15.69 -9.94
N GLU A 129 -7.02 16.96 -9.94
CA GLU A 129 -6.87 17.86 -11.10
C GLU A 129 -5.40 18.24 -11.36
N MET A 130 -4.62 18.43 -10.30
CA MET A 130 -3.21 18.82 -10.38
C MET A 130 -2.29 17.65 -10.72
N GLU A 131 -2.63 16.43 -10.33
CA GLU A 131 -1.80 15.25 -10.53
C GLU A 131 -1.36 15.01 -12.00
N PRO A 132 -2.25 15.08 -13.02
CA PRO A 132 -1.80 14.96 -14.41
C PRO A 132 -0.92 16.14 -14.84
N ILE A 133 -1.15 17.34 -14.31
CA ILE A 133 -0.32 18.52 -14.60
C ILE A 133 1.08 18.32 -14.02
N PHE A 134 1.16 17.92 -12.76
CA PHE A 134 2.41 17.63 -12.07
C PHE A 134 3.18 16.51 -12.79
N THR A 135 2.49 15.41 -13.10
CA THR A 135 3.09 14.27 -13.82
C THR A 135 3.64 14.68 -15.17
N LYS A 136 2.91 15.49 -15.94
CA LYS A 136 3.37 16.02 -17.22
C LYS A 136 4.60 16.91 -17.08
N VAL A 137 4.59 17.83 -16.10
CA VAL A 137 5.74 18.71 -15.83
C VAL A 137 6.95 17.89 -15.42
N ALA A 138 6.80 16.97 -14.47
CA ALA A 138 7.88 16.11 -13.98
C ALA A 138 8.45 15.24 -15.10
N SER A 139 7.61 14.62 -15.93
CA SER A 139 8.04 13.81 -17.06
C SER A 139 8.79 14.63 -18.11
N ASN A 140 8.31 15.83 -18.44
CA ASN A 140 9.02 16.73 -19.35
C ASN A 140 10.38 17.16 -18.80
N SER A 141 10.45 17.51 -17.51
CA SER A 141 11.71 17.86 -16.86
C SER A 141 12.69 16.69 -16.81
N ALA A 142 12.22 15.47 -16.54
CA ALA A 142 13.04 14.26 -16.56
C ALA A 142 13.60 13.97 -17.96
N ALA A 143 12.79 14.15 -19.01
CA ALA A 143 13.24 13.99 -20.39
C ALA A 143 14.34 14.99 -20.76
N ILE A 144 14.17 16.28 -20.41
CA ILE A 144 15.19 17.32 -20.65
C ILE A 144 16.49 16.98 -19.93
N LEU A 145 16.42 16.65 -18.64
CA LEU A 145 17.60 16.27 -17.85
C LEU A 145 18.30 15.04 -18.42
N ASN A 146 17.53 14.05 -18.86
CA ASN A 146 18.10 12.86 -19.48
C ASN A 146 18.82 13.17 -20.80
N ASP A 147 18.25 14.04 -21.63
CA ASP A 147 18.86 14.43 -22.90
C ASP A 147 20.16 15.22 -22.67
N GLU A 148 20.16 16.16 -21.71
CA GLU A 148 21.36 16.88 -21.28
C GLU A 148 22.44 15.94 -20.74
N PHE A 149 22.05 14.99 -19.88
CA PHE A 149 22.98 14.02 -19.31
C PHE A 149 23.55 13.07 -20.38
N THR A 150 22.72 12.66 -21.35
CA THR A 150 23.17 11.84 -22.49
C THR A 150 24.17 12.59 -23.35
N LEU A 151 23.92 13.87 -23.64
CA LEU A 151 24.86 14.73 -24.37
C LEU A 151 26.17 14.90 -23.61
N LEU A 152 26.10 15.07 -22.28
CA LEU A 152 27.26 15.15 -21.41
C LEU A 152 28.09 13.85 -21.47
N ILE A 153 27.47 12.68 -21.29
CA ILE A 153 28.16 11.38 -21.39
C ILE A 153 28.86 11.23 -22.75
N LYS A 154 28.17 11.55 -23.85
CA LYS A 154 28.75 11.51 -25.20
C LYS A 154 29.95 12.44 -25.37
N SER A 155 29.90 13.62 -24.73
CA SER A 155 31.03 14.56 -24.76
C SER A 155 32.30 14.01 -24.10
N TYR A 156 32.18 13.02 -23.21
CA TYR A 156 33.30 12.30 -22.61
C TYR A 156 33.73 11.05 -23.42
N GLY A 157 33.14 10.80 -24.59
CA GLY A 157 33.52 9.70 -25.50
C GLY A 157 32.91 8.34 -25.16
N TYR A 158 31.81 8.33 -24.39
CA TYR A 158 31.00 7.14 -24.10
C TYR A 158 29.72 7.08 -24.94
#